data_AF-A0A0D6AD10-F1
#
_entry.id   AF-A0A0D6AD10-F1
#
_cell.length_a   1.000
_cell.length_b   1.000
_cell.length_c   1.000
_cell.angle_alpha   90.00
_cell.angle_beta   90.00
_cell.angle_gamma   90.00
#
_symmetry.space_group_name_H-M   'P 1'
#
loop_
_entity.id
_entity.type
_entity.pdbx_description
1 polymer ?
#
loop_
_entity_poly.entity_id
_entity_poly.type
_entity_poly.pdbx_seq_one_letter_code
_entity_poly.pdbx_strand_id
1 'polypeptide(L)'
;MLDTDINTWLLPIEPLEGESLSHFLGRVRRRNYLSASALGELAGIGGAITRWEKFRHYPFPSDEELTALGNLLGLELFQLKAMLPSEPMKLEPIRLCGACYGEIPSSSY
;
A
#
# COMPACT_ATOMS: atom_id res chain seq x y z
N MET A 1 -10.64 14.60 24.24
CA MET A 1 -9.39 13.91 24.63
C MET A 1 -9.19 12.81 23.61
N LEU A 2 -8.28 13.01 22.66
CA LEU A 2 -7.77 11.92 21.85
C LEU A 2 -6.47 11.50 22.53
N ASP A 3 -6.55 10.51 23.41
CA ASP A 3 -5.36 9.74 23.79
C ASP A 3 -5.00 8.88 22.57
N THR A 4 -4.46 9.54 21.55
CA THR A 4 -3.72 8.86 20.49
C THR A 4 -2.34 8.64 21.08
N ASP A 5 -2.21 7.55 21.84
CA ASP A 5 -0.93 7.00 22.28
C ASP A 5 -0.23 6.46 21.01
N ILE A 6 0.09 7.36 20.09
CA ILE A 6 0.94 7.11 18.93
C ILE A 6 2.20 6.57 19.58
N ASN A 7 2.46 5.29 19.33
CA ASN A 7 3.66 4.61 19.73
C ASN A 7 4.83 5.59 19.71
N THR A 8 5.33 5.99 20.89
CA THR A 8 6.23 7.16 21.03
C THR A 8 7.54 6.99 20.24
N TRP A 9 7.80 5.76 19.80
CA TRP A 9 8.94 5.34 18.98
C TRP A 9 8.68 5.41 17.46
N LEU A 10 7.43 5.54 17.02
CA LEU A 10 7.07 5.65 15.60
C LEU A 10 7.21 7.11 15.14
N LEU A 11 8.07 7.31 14.16
CA LEU A 11 8.31 8.60 13.54
C LEU A 11 7.15 8.89 12.57
N PRO A 12 6.33 9.93 12.84
CA PRO A 12 5.16 10.22 12.03
C PRO A 12 5.55 10.67 10.62
N ILE A 13 4.68 10.36 9.66
CA ILE A 13 4.75 10.85 8.29
C ILE A 13 3.35 11.30 7.88
N GLU A 14 3.26 12.51 7.36
CA GLU A 14 2.03 13.01 6.74
C GLU A 14 1.86 12.45 5.32
N PRO A 15 0.65 11.97 4.98
CA PRO A 15 0.28 11.65 3.60
C PRO A 15 0.40 12.87 2.69
N LEU A 16 0.89 12.67 1.47
CA LEU A 16 0.86 13.72 0.44
C LEU A 16 -0.48 13.72 -0.29
N GLU A 17 -0.85 14.88 -0.84
CA GLU A 17 -2.06 14.99 -1.66
C GLU A 17 -1.97 14.09 -2.89
N GLY A 18 -3.01 13.28 -3.13
CA GLY A 18 -3.05 12.33 -4.25
C GLY A 18 -2.06 11.16 -4.14
N GLU A 19 -1.43 10.96 -2.98
CA GLU A 19 -0.50 9.84 -2.76
C GLU A 19 -1.22 8.50 -2.78
N SER A 20 -0.62 7.51 -3.44
CA SER A 20 -1.12 6.12 -3.37
C SER A 20 -0.72 5.44 -2.06
N LEU A 21 -1.56 4.54 -1.55
CA LEU A 21 -1.32 3.85 -0.28
C LEU A 21 0.02 3.10 -0.27
N SER A 22 0.38 2.41 -1.37
CA SER A 22 1.66 1.70 -1.47
C SER A 22 2.87 2.65 -1.41
N HIS A 23 2.77 3.85 -1.99
CA HIS A 23 3.84 4.84 -1.94
C HIS A 23 4.01 5.40 -0.53
N PHE A 24 2.90 5.78 0.11
CA PHE A 24 2.86 6.24 1.49
C PHE A 24 3.49 5.21 2.45
N LEU A 25 3.07 3.95 2.38
CA LEU A 25 3.62 2.85 3.19
C LEU A 25 5.13 2.67 2.97
N GLY A 26 5.60 2.81 1.74
CA GLY A 26 7.03 2.79 1.43
C GLY A 26 7.82 3.91 2.12
N ARG A 27 7.24 5.10 2.28
CA ARG A 27 7.86 6.21 3.03
C ARG A 27 7.87 5.94 4.53
N VAL A 28 6.73 5.52 5.09
CA VAL A 28 6.58 5.18 6.52
C VAL A 28 7.66 4.17 6.92
N ARG A 29 7.81 3.12 6.13
CA ARG A 29 8.79 2.06 6.36
C ARG A 29 10.23 2.55 6.30
N ARG A 30 10.61 3.34 5.29
CA ARG A 30 11.98 3.86 5.17
C ARG A 30 12.34 4.79 6.33
N ARG A 31 11.40 5.63 6.77
CA ARG A 31 11.61 6.55 7.89
C ARG A 31 11.76 5.83 9.23
N ASN A 32 11.03 4.73 9.41
CA ASN A 32 10.99 3.95 10.64
C ASN A 32 11.88 2.69 10.62
N TYR A 33 12.63 2.48 9.54
CA TYR A 33 13.46 1.28 9.33
C TYR A 33 12.69 -0.05 9.47
N LEU A 34 11.42 -0.07 9.02
CA LEU A 34 10.54 -1.22 9.12
C LEU A 34 10.45 -2.02 7.81
N SER A 35 10.44 -3.35 7.93
CA SER A 35 9.99 -4.21 6.83
C SER A 35 8.47 -4.15 6.67
N ALA A 36 7.95 -4.59 5.52
CA ALA A 36 6.50 -4.67 5.30
C ALA A 36 5.83 -5.66 6.28
N SER A 37 6.51 -6.76 6.59
CA SER A 37 6.02 -7.72 7.59
C SER A 37 6.01 -7.13 8.99
N ALA A 38 7.10 -6.48 9.41
CA ALA A 38 7.18 -5.86 10.74
C ALA A 38 6.08 -4.82 10.94
N LEU A 39 5.82 -3.96 9.93
CA LEU A 39 4.73 -2.99 10.00
C LEU A 39 3.36 -3.68 10.13
N GLY A 40 3.14 -4.78 9.40
CA GLY A 40 1.90 -5.54 9.48
C GLY A 40 1.70 -6.25 10.82
N GLU A 41 2.75 -6.80 11.42
CA GLU A 41 2.72 -7.37 12.78
C GLU A 41 2.39 -6.30 13.82
N LEU A 42 3.03 -5.13 13.74
CA LEU A 42 2.78 -4.00 14.64
C LEU A 42 1.34 -3.49 14.55
N ALA A 43 0.74 -3.54 13.35
CA ALA A 43 -0.65 -3.17 13.12
C ALA A 43 -1.64 -4.32 13.40
N GLY A 44 -1.17 -5.53 13.73
CA GLY A 44 -2.04 -6.69 13.95
C GLY A 44 -2.72 -7.25 12.70
N ILE A 45 -2.21 -6.92 11.51
CA ILE A 45 -2.76 -7.34 10.19
C ILE A 45 -1.84 -8.32 9.44
N GLY A 46 -0.74 -8.74 10.09
CA GLY A 46 0.21 -9.74 9.58
C GLY A 46 0.73 -9.40 8.17
N GLY A 47 0.62 -10.36 7.24
CA GLY A 47 1.13 -10.20 5.88
C GLY A 47 0.41 -9.18 4.97
N ALA A 48 -0.62 -8.48 5.45
CA ALA A 48 -1.47 -7.60 4.61
C ALA A 48 -0.68 -6.51 3.89
N ILE A 49 0.20 -5.78 4.60
CA ILE A 49 1.06 -4.73 4.01
C ILE A 49 1.87 -5.25 2.83
N THR A 50 2.49 -6.43 2.98
CA THR A 50 3.29 -7.04 1.92
C THR A 50 2.43 -7.35 0.69
N ARG A 51 1.18 -7.79 0.90
CA ARG A 51 0.24 -8.06 -0.20
C ARG A 51 -0.20 -6.80 -0.91
N TRP A 52 -0.50 -5.74 -0.17
CA TRP A 52 -0.96 -4.49 -0.76
C TRP A 52 0.10 -3.86 -1.65
N GLU A 53 1.36 -3.85 -1.21
CA GLU A 53 2.48 -3.33 -2.00
C GLU A 53 2.79 -4.20 -3.24
N LYS A 54 2.78 -5.54 -3.11
CA LYS A 54 3.21 -6.44 -4.21
C LYS A 54 2.10 -6.81 -5.18
N PHE A 55 0.89 -7.03 -4.68
CA PHE A 55 -0.26 -7.53 -5.45
C PHE A 55 -1.29 -6.45 -5.72
N ARG A 56 -0.89 -5.17 -5.63
CA ARG A 56 -1.74 -4.00 -5.94
C ARG A 56 -3.08 -4.06 -5.22
N HIS A 57 -3.04 -4.28 -3.91
CA HIS A 57 -4.23 -4.36 -3.08
C HIS A 57 -5.13 -5.56 -3.44
N TYR A 58 -4.55 -6.74 -3.65
CA TYR A 58 -5.29 -7.99 -3.84
C TYR A 58 -4.91 -9.04 -2.76
N PRO A 59 -5.84 -9.45 -1.89
CA PRO A 59 -7.21 -8.95 -1.74
C PRO A 59 -7.25 -7.47 -1.35
N PHE A 60 -8.37 -6.81 -1.67
CA PHE A 60 -8.55 -5.39 -1.36
C PHE A 60 -8.57 -5.17 0.16
N PRO A 61 -7.89 -4.13 0.69
CA PRO A 61 -7.86 -3.82 2.11
C PRO A 61 -9.27 -3.73 2.68
N SER A 62 -9.53 -4.42 3.79
CA SER A 62 -10.78 -4.25 4.53
C SER A 62 -10.74 -2.97 5.38
N ASP A 63 -11.92 -2.45 5.74
CA ASP A 63 -12.04 -1.31 6.65
C ASP A 63 -11.40 -1.61 8.01
N GLU A 64 -11.48 -2.85 8.49
CA GLU A 64 -10.85 -3.29 9.74
C GLU A 64 -9.31 -3.23 9.63
N GLU A 65 -8.74 -3.75 8.54
CA GLU A 65 -7.29 -3.72 8.31
C GLU A 65 -6.77 -2.28 8.19
N LEU A 66 -7.51 -1.41 7.49
CA LEU A 66 -7.16 0.00 7.36
C LEU A 66 -7.29 0.73 8.69
N THR A 67 -8.33 0.44 9.47
CA THR A 67 -8.51 1.06 10.81
C THR A 67 -7.38 0.65 11.75
N ALA A 68 -6.99 -0.62 11.74
CA ALA A 68 -5.87 -1.12 12.55
C ALA A 68 -4.54 -0.43 12.18
N LEU A 69 -4.29 -0.27 10.88
CA LEU A 69 -3.15 0.52 10.40
C LEU A 69 -3.25 2.00 10.79
N GLY A 70 -4.44 2.59 10.66
CA GLY A 70 -4.71 3.99 11.01
C GLY A 70 -4.41 4.28 12.48
N ASN A 71 -4.88 3.41 13.38
CA ASN A 71 -4.61 3.50 14.81
C ASN A 71 -3.10 3.48 15.12
N LEU A 72 -2.34 2.64 14.42
CA LEU A 72 -0.88 2.59 14.57
C LEU A 72 -0.19 3.88 14.07
N LEU A 73 -0.64 4.41 12.94
CA LEU A 73 -0.01 5.56 12.26
C LEU A 73 -0.55 6.92 12.70
N GLY A 74 -1.60 6.96 13.52
CA GLY A 74 -2.33 8.18 13.87
C GLY A 74 -3.12 8.78 12.71
N LEU A 75 -3.67 7.93 11.83
CA LEU A 75 -4.46 8.33 10.67
C LEU A 75 -5.89 7.84 10.77
N GLU A 76 -6.82 8.64 10.26
CA GLU A 76 -8.22 8.28 10.16
C GLU A 76 -8.49 7.37 8.95
N LEU A 77 -9.51 6.52 9.05
CA LEU A 77 -9.89 5.57 7.98
C LEU A 77 -10.11 6.27 6.63
N PHE A 78 -10.73 7.45 6.63
CA PHE A 78 -11.01 8.18 5.40
C PHE A 78 -9.72 8.66 4.70
N GLN A 79 -8.67 8.99 5.45
CA GLN A 79 -7.39 9.42 4.88
C GLN A 79 -6.71 8.24 4.17
N LEU A 80 -6.74 7.06 4.79
CA LEU A 80 -6.22 5.84 4.17
C LEU A 80 -7.01 5.43 2.93
N LYS A 81 -8.35 5.54 2.99
CA LYS A 81 -9.23 5.26 1.83
C LYS A 81 -9.01 6.22 0.68
N ALA A 82 -8.71 7.49 0.95
CA ALA A 82 -8.42 8.48 -0.11
C ALA A 82 -7.16 8.12 -0.92
N MET A 83 -6.25 7.31 -0.36
CA MET A 83 -5.04 6.83 -1.03
C MET A 83 -5.24 5.50 -1.78
N LEU A 84 -6.42 4.89 -1.68
CA LEU A 84 -6.77 3.68 -2.42
C LEU A 84 -7.27 4.05 -3.83
N PRO A 85 -7.04 3.16 -4.81
CA PRO A 85 -7.68 3.33 -6.11
C PRO A 85 -9.21 3.26 -5.96
N SER A 86 -9.93 4.02 -6.78
CA SER A 86 -11.39 4.14 -6.75
C SER A 86 -12.11 2.80 -6.99
N GLU A 87 -11.47 1.88 -7.72
CA GLU A 87 -11.96 0.54 -7.97
C GLU A 87 -10.84 -0.49 -7.74
N PRO A 88 -11.16 -1.70 -7.22
CA PRO A 88 -10.22 -2.80 -7.16
C PRO A 88 -9.70 -3.10 -8.57
N MET A 89 -8.37 -3.13 -8.72
CA MET A 89 -7.79 -3.39 -10.03
C MET A 89 -8.13 -4.81 -10.47
N LYS A 90 -8.79 -4.96 -11.63
CA LYS A 90 -8.99 -6.28 -12.25
C LYS A 90 -7.63 -6.80 -12.72
N LEU A 91 -7.08 -7.77 -11.99
CA LEU A 91 -5.89 -8.52 -12.40
C LEU A 91 -6.27 -9.50 -13.51
N GLU A 92 -6.55 -8.98 -14.70
CA GLU A 92 -6.73 -9.82 -15.87
C GLU A 92 -5.35 -10.21 -16.41
N PRO A 93 -5.09 -11.51 -16.67
CA PRO A 93 -3.90 -11.91 -17.39
C PRO A 93 -3.88 -11.13 -18.71
N ILE A 94 -2.81 -10.38 -18.95
CA ILE A 94 -2.57 -9.80 -20.27
C ILE A 94 -2.41 -11.00 -21.22
N ARG A 95 -3.46 -11.28 -22.01
CA ARG A 95 -3.38 -12.24 -23.11
C ARG A 95 -2.59 -11.57 -24.22
N LEU A 96 -1.26 -11.63 -24.10
CA LEU A 96 -0.39 -11.31 -25.21
C LEU A 96 -0.67 -12.35 -26.28
N CYS A 97 -1.33 -11.94 -27.36
CA CYS A 97 -1.47 -12.80 -28.53
C CYS A 97 -0.06 -13.00 -29.11
N GLY A 98 0.31 -14.23 -29.48
CA GLY A 98 1.66 -14.51 -30.00
C GLY A 98 2.02 -13.67 -31.24
N ALA A 99 1.01 -13.25 -32.01
CA ALA A 99 1.17 -12.32 -33.13
C ALA A 99 1.40 -10.86 -32.68
N CYS A 100 0.88 -10.45 -31.51
CA CYS A 100 0.95 -9.10 -30.96
C CYS A 100 2.27 -8.83 -30.22
N TYR A 101 2.92 -9.89 -29.74
CA TYR A 101 4.24 -9.80 -29.09
C TYR A 101 5.40 -9.90 -30.09
N GLY A 102 5.12 -10.33 -31.33
CA GLY A 102 6.11 -10.50 -32.40
C GLY A 102 6.45 -9.22 -33.17
N GLU A 103 5.71 -8.12 -32.95
CA GLU A 103 5.98 -6.82 -33.55
C GLU A 103 6.39 -5.86 -32.42
N ILE A 104 7.68 -5.60 -32.18
CA ILE A 104 8.47 -4.43 -32.66
C ILE A 104 9.80 -4.42 -31.83
N PRO A 105 10.97 -3.86 -32.24
CA PRO A 105 11.45 -3.43 -33.56
C PRO A 105 12.76 -4.16 -33.99
N SER A 106 13.00 -4.29 -35.30
CA SER A 106 14.37 -4.41 -35.80
C SER A 106 15.11 -3.09 -35.53
N SER A 107 15.93 -3.07 -34.47
CA SER A 107 17.01 -2.08 -34.34
C SER A 107 17.95 -2.29 -35.52
N SER A 108 17.88 -1.42 -36.52
CA SER A 108 18.90 -1.32 -37.56
C SER A 108 20.22 -0.89 -36.91
N TYR A 109 21.19 -1.80 -36.86
CA TYR A 109 22.61 -1.51 -36.80
C TYR A 109 23.29 -2.24 -37.95
#